data_AF-A0A8S1VUQ6-F1
#
_entry.id   AF-A0A8S1VUQ6-F1
#
_cell.length_a   1.000
_cell.length_b   1.000
_cell.length_c   1.000
_cell.angle_alpha   90.00
_cell.angle_beta   90.00
_cell.angle_gamma   90.00
#
_symmetry.space_group_name_H-M   'P 1'
#
loop_
_entity.id
_entity.type
_entity.pdbx_description
1 polymer ?
#
loop_
_entity_poly.entity_id
_entity_poly.type
_entity_poly.pdbx_seq_one_letter_code
_entity_poly.pdbx_strand_id
1 'polypeptide(L)'
;MEYFLTRFTVYGNPFYNLNAGRDHTDWENQSRLRKALSRFQQSEEGQALPRRFTDQQVKGIRWGLPVVGLFLGRFIGDIYCAQSSIYMKGIFAVVGLTVFNKIGMDVMNDNEISYWTSNYPKLPSDIQKALSYGDARYTGRWID
;
A
#
# COMPACT_ATOMS: atom_id res chain seq x y z
N MET A 1 -2.00 -3.29 -1.56
CA MET A 1 -3.18 -3.61 -2.38
C MET A 1 -4.55 -3.19 -1.85
N GLU A 2 -4.98 -3.54 -0.62
CA GLU A 2 -6.31 -3.11 -0.13
C GLU A 2 -6.45 -1.58 -0.15
N TYR A 3 -5.47 -0.87 0.42
CA TYR A 3 -5.45 0.59 0.48
C TYR A 3 -5.08 1.27 -0.85
N PHE A 4 -4.33 0.61 -1.72
CA PHE A 4 -4.01 1.10 -3.07
C PHE A 4 -5.29 1.31 -3.88
N LEU A 5 -6.17 0.31 -3.92
CA LEU A 5 -7.46 0.43 -4.60
C LEU A 5 -8.46 1.32 -3.85
N THR A 6 -8.36 1.43 -2.53
CA THR A 6 -9.18 2.41 -1.78
C THR A 6 -8.76 3.86 -2.08
N ARG A 7 -7.47 4.14 -2.33
CA ARG A 7 -7.06 5.47 -2.83
C ARG A 7 -7.40 5.68 -4.31
N PHE A 8 -7.51 4.62 -5.11
CA PHE A 8 -8.04 4.71 -6.48
C PHE A 8 -9.50 5.21 -6.49
N THR A 9 -10.29 4.82 -5.48
CA THR A 9 -11.70 5.21 -5.35
C THR A 9 -11.91 6.51 -4.57
N VAL A 10 -11.10 6.81 -3.54
CA VAL A 10 -11.32 7.98 -2.66
C VAL A 10 -10.54 9.23 -3.06
N TYR A 11 -9.33 9.09 -3.64
CA TYR A 11 -8.45 10.24 -3.97
C TYR A 11 -8.20 10.43 -5.47
N GLY A 12 -8.89 9.64 -6.31
CA GLY A 12 -8.67 9.61 -7.76
C GLY A 12 -7.53 8.66 -8.12
N ASN A 13 -7.81 7.73 -9.02
CA ASN A 13 -6.77 6.91 -9.62
C ASN A 13 -5.93 7.77 -10.59
N PRO A 14 -4.59 7.80 -10.47
CA PRO A 14 -3.72 8.58 -11.36
C PRO A 14 -3.79 8.16 -12.84
N PHE A 15 -4.39 7.02 -13.14
CA PHE A 15 -4.62 6.48 -14.48
C PHE A 15 -6.08 6.54 -14.92
N TYR A 16 -7.03 6.87 -14.02
CA TYR A 16 -8.46 6.72 -14.34
C TYR A 16 -8.93 7.71 -15.39
N ASN A 17 -9.61 7.16 -16.39
CA ASN A 17 -10.54 7.96 -17.17
C ASN A 17 -11.87 8.04 -16.41
N LEU A 18 -12.23 9.24 -15.91
CA LEU A 18 -13.50 9.51 -15.23
C LEU A 18 -14.74 9.16 -16.08
N ASN A 19 -14.56 8.97 -17.40
CA ASN A 19 -15.61 8.61 -18.35
C ASN A 19 -15.79 7.09 -18.57
N ALA A 20 -15.16 6.23 -17.77
CA ALA A 20 -15.25 4.77 -17.96
C ALA A 20 -16.63 4.15 -17.61
N GLY A 21 -17.58 4.94 -17.09
CA GLY A 21 -18.99 4.57 -16.97
C GLY A 21 -19.29 3.37 -16.06
N ARG A 22 -18.39 3.05 -15.12
CA ARG A 22 -18.48 1.83 -14.30
C ARG A 22 -18.68 2.11 -12.83
N ASP A 23 -19.47 1.24 -12.21
CA ASP A 23 -19.83 1.34 -10.80
C ASP A 23 -18.62 1.04 -9.91
N HIS A 24 -18.19 2.04 -9.14
CA HIS A 24 -17.01 1.96 -8.26
C HIS A 24 -17.20 0.99 -7.09
N THR A 25 -18.43 0.51 -6.87
CA THR A 25 -18.83 -0.43 -5.83
C THR A 25 -18.75 -1.90 -6.23
N ASP A 26 -18.26 -2.26 -7.42
CA ASP A 26 -18.07 -3.66 -7.80
C ASP A 26 -16.85 -4.28 -7.09
N TRP A 27 -17.10 -4.83 -5.89
CA TRP A 27 -16.12 -5.52 -5.05
C TRP A 27 -15.47 -6.72 -5.76
N GLU A 28 -16.21 -7.41 -6.63
CA GLU A 28 -15.71 -8.59 -7.32
C GLU A 28 -14.70 -8.21 -8.40
N ASN A 29 -15.00 -7.19 -9.19
CA ASN A 29 -14.07 -6.65 -10.18
C ASN A 29 -12.79 -6.12 -9.51
N GLN A 30 -12.91 -5.39 -8.40
CA GLN A 30 -11.74 -4.93 -7.65
C GLN A 30 -10.89 -6.08 -7.11
N SER A 31 -11.52 -7.14 -6.58
CA SER A 31 -10.82 -8.33 -6.10
C SER A 31 -10.07 -9.07 -7.22
N ARG A 32 -10.71 -9.23 -8.38
CA ARG A 32 -10.08 -9.85 -9.56
C ARG A 32 -8.91 -9.03 -10.09
N LEU A 33 -9.07 -7.70 -10.15
CA LEU A 33 -8.00 -6.78 -10.55
C LEU A 33 -6.81 -6.86 -9.59
N ARG A 34 -7.07 -6.94 -8.27
CA ARG A 34 -6.01 -7.17 -7.27
C ARG A 34 -5.21 -8.42 -7.58
N LYS A 35 -5.92 -9.54 -7.73
CA LYS A 35 -5.31 -10.84 -7.98
C LYS A 35 -4.43 -10.81 -9.23
N ALA A 36 -4.93 -10.21 -10.31
CA ALA A 36 -4.20 -10.03 -11.56
C ALA A 36 -2.91 -9.23 -11.39
N LEU A 37 -3.00 -8.04 -10.76
CA LEU A 37 -1.85 -7.17 -10.55
C LEU A 37 -0.78 -7.83 -9.66
N SER A 38 -1.17 -8.57 -8.60
CA SER A 38 -0.19 -9.34 -7.81
C SER A 38 0.54 -10.38 -8.63
N ARG A 39 -0.17 -11.10 -9.49
CA ARG A 39 0.43 -12.18 -10.29
C ARG A 39 1.37 -11.63 -11.33
N PHE A 40 1.01 -10.52 -11.98
CA PHE A 40 1.94 -9.82 -12.84
C PHE A 40 3.19 -9.39 -12.07
N GLN A 41 3.04 -8.76 -10.91
CA GLN A 41 4.18 -8.29 -10.11
C GLN A 41 5.11 -9.44 -9.65
N GLN A 42 4.57 -10.66 -9.52
CA GLN A 42 5.32 -11.87 -9.22
C GLN A 42 5.89 -12.59 -10.46
N SER A 43 5.41 -12.28 -11.67
CA SER A 43 5.92 -12.84 -12.92
C SER A 43 7.30 -12.31 -13.27
N GLU A 44 8.02 -12.99 -14.17
CA GLU A 44 9.34 -12.54 -14.66
C GLU A 44 9.27 -11.14 -15.27
N GLU A 45 8.19 -10.82 -16.00
CA GLU A 45 7.94 -9.51 -16.59
C GLU A 45 7.82 -8.41 -15.51
N GLY A 46 7.14 -8.70 -14.41
CA GLY A 46 6.96 -7.75 -13.29
C GLY A 46 8.17 -7.65 -12.37
N GLN A 47 8.95 -8.72 -12.20
CA GLN A 47 10.18 -8.72 -11.41
C GLN A 47 11.34 -8.00 -12.10
N ALA A 48 11.35 -7.98 -13.45
CA ALA A 48 12.35 -7.25 -14.23
C ALA A 48 12.19 -5.71 -14.14
N LEU A 49 11.03 -5.22 -13.70
CA LEU A 49 10.76 -3.78 -13.58
C LEU A 49 11.45 -3.19 -12.34
N PRO A 50 12.09 -2.01 -12.48
CA PRO A 50 12.78 -1.37 -11.36
C PRO A 50 11.81 -1.03 -10.24
N ARG A 51 12.18 -1.44 -9.02
CA ARG A 51 11.50 -1.08 -7.77
C ARG A 51 12.32 -0.05 -7.01
N ARG A 52 11.64 0.93 -6.43
CA ARG A 52 12.29 1.97 -5.61
C ARG A 52 12.83 1.41 -4.29
N PHE A 53 12.09 0.47 -3.70
CA PHE A 53 12.50 -0.32 -2.54
C PHE A 53 12.33 -1.81 -2.81
N THR A 54 13.21 -2.64 -2.25
CA THR A 54 13.07 -4.10 -2.33
C THR A 54 11.96 -4.57 -1.39
N ASP A 55 11.35 -5.72 -1.71
CA ASP A 55 10.28 -6.30 -0.87
C ASP A 55 10.76 -6.57 0.57
N GLN A 56 12.04 -6.88 0.72
CA GLN A 56 12.66 -7.09 2.02
C GLN A 56 12.82 -5.79 2.82
N GLN A 57 13.16 -4.67 2.15
CA GLN A 57 13.19 -3.35 2.79
C GLN A 57 11.79 -2.91 3.21
N VAL A 58 10.78 -3.09 2.35
CA VAL A 58 9.39 -2.74 2.67
C VAL A 58 8.85 -3.57 3.83
N LYS A 59 9.14 -4.89 3.86
CA LYS A 59 8.81 -5.75 5.00
C LYS A 59 9.55 -5.30 6.27
N GLY A 60 10.83 -4.97 6.17
CA GLY A 60 11.63 -4.46 7.28
C GLY A 60 11.08 -3.14 7.84
N ILE A 61 10.68 -2.21 6.97
CA ILE A 61 10.06 -0.94 7.37
C ILE A 61 8.71 -1.19 8.05
N ARG A 62 7.86 -2.04 7.46
CA ARG A 62 6.52 -2.34 8.00
C ARG A 62 6.57 -2.93 9.40
N TRP A 63 7.52 -3.83 9.68
CA TRP A 63 7.63 -4.47 11.00
C TRP A 63 8.58 -3.74 11.95
N GLY A 64 9.58 -3.04 11.43
CA GLY A 64 10.56 -2.29 12.22
C GLY A 64 10.04 -0.95 12.74
N LEU A 65 9.31 -0.19 11.92
CA LEU A 65 8.75 1.11 12.35
C LEU A 65 7.84 0.99 13.59
N PRO A 66 6.88 0.06 13.68
CA PRO A 66 6.05 -0.10 14.88
C PRO A 66 6.88 -0.34 16.15
N VAL A 67 7.95 -1.14 16.04
CA VAL A 67 8.86 -1.42 17.17
C VAL A 67 9.56 -0.13 17.61
N VAL A 68 10.12 0.63 16.65
CA VAL A 68 10.72 1.94 16.93
C VAL A 68 9.71 2.88 17.58
N GLY A 69 8.48 2.94 17.06
CA GLY A 69 7.40 3.76 17.61
C GLY A 69 7.02 3.38 19.04
N LEU A 70 6.99 2.08 19.36
CA LEU A 70 6.72 1.59 20.70
C LEU A 70 7.81 2.03 21.69
N PHE A 71 9.09 1.89 21.31
CA PHE A 71 10.21 2.34 22.15
C PHE A 71 10.23 3.86 22.31
N LEU A 72 10.00 4.62 21.23
CA LEU A 72 9.97 6.07 21.26
C LEU A 72 8.79 6.58 22.10
N GLY A 73 7.62 5.98 21.94
CA GLY A 73 6.42 6.28 22.73
C GLY A 73 6.63 5.97 24.20
N ARG A 74 7.27 4.84 24.54
CA ARG A 74 7.64 4.52 25.91
C ARG A 74 8.63 5.52 26.50
N PHE A 75 9.66 5.89 25.74
CA PHE A 75 10.66 6.88 26.16
C PHE A 75 10.04 8.25 26.45
N ILE A 76 9.15 8.71 25.58
CA ILE A 76 8.37 9.95 25.79
C ILE A 76 7.49 9.82 27.05
N GLY A 77 6.79 8.69 27.21
CA GLY A 77 6.01 8.43 28.42
C GLY A 77 6.86 8.48 29.70
N ASP A 78 8.08 7.96 29.66
CA ASP A 78 9.00 7.97 30.79
C ASP A 78 9.53 9.37 31.14
N ILE A 79 9.71 10.25 30.16
CA ILE A 79 10.16 11.64 30.37
C ILE A 79 9.02 12.52 30.91
N TYR A 80 7.82 12.41 30.34
CA TYR A 80 6.74 13.36 30.58
C TYR A 80 5.72 12.91 31.63
N CYS A 81 5.74 11.64 32.06
CA CYS A 81 4.83 11.14 33.09
C CYS A 81 5.58 10.78 34.38
N ALA A 82 4.97 11.12 35.52
CA ALA A 82 5.44 10.68 36.83
C ALA A 82 5.60 9.15 36.91
N GLN A 83 6.57 8.69 37.71
CA GLN A 83 6.97 7.28 37.80
C GLN A 83 5.82 6.35 38.23
N SER A 84 4.85 6.85 39.00
CA SER A 84 3.65 6.13 39.44
C SER A 84 2.55 5.99 38.38
N SER A 85 2.62 6.73 37.27
CA SER A 85 1.59 6.72 36.23
C SER A 85 1.87 5.69 35.13
N ILE A 86 1.80 4.40 35.51
CA ILE A 86 2.04 3.26 34.60
C ILE A 86 1.08 3.30 33.40
N TYR A 87 -0.18 3.69 33.62
CA TYR A 87 -1.20 3.76 32.57
C TYR A 87 -0.88 4.82 31.51
N MET A 88 -0.45 6.03 31.92
CA MET A 88 -0.11 7.09 30.95
C MET A 88 1.12 6.72 30.13
N LYS A 89 2.14 6.12 30.77
CA LYS A 89 3.32 5.57 30.07
C LYS A 89 2.94 4.52 29.04
N GLY A 90 1.98 3.66 29.37
CA GLY A 90 1.39 2.69 28.45
C GLY A 90 0.68 3.35 27.27
N ILE A 91 -0.12 4.40 27.51
CA ILE A 91 -0.81 5.16 26.47
C ILE A 91 0.20 5.74 25.48
N PHE A 92 1.27 6.39 25.95
CA PHE A 92 2.29 6.94 25.05
C PHE A 92 2.99 5.86 24.20
N ALA A 93 3.27 4.69 24.77
CA ALA A 93 3.82 3.56 24.01
C ALA A 93 2.85 3.05 22.93
N VAL A 94 1.56 2.94 23.25
CA VAL A 94 0.51 2.52 22.29
C VAL A 94 0.28 3.56 21.20
N VAL A 95 0.29 4.85 21.55
CA VAL A 95 0.20 5.96 20.58
C VAL A 95 1.39 5.92 19.63
N GLY A 96 2.61 5.77 20.17
CA GLY A 96 3.82 5.63 19.36
C GLY A 96 3.77 4.43 18.41
N LEU A 97 3.36 3.26 18.90
CA LEU A 97 3.14 2.07 18.08
C LEU A 97 2.16 2.35 16.92
N THR A 98 1.03 2.98 17.23
CA THR A 98 -0.05 3.22 16.26
C THR A 98 0.36 4.21 15.17
N VAL A 99 1.00 5.32 15.56
CA VAL A 99 1.49 6.35 14.62
C VAL A 99 2.53 5.75 13.67
N PHE A 100 3.50 5.01 14.20
CA PHE A 100 4.56 4.44 13.37
C PHE A 100 4.08 3.26 12.51
N ASN A 101 3.08 2.50 12.96
CA ASN A 101 2.41 1.52 12.12
C ASN A 101 1.72 2.19 10.92
N LYS A 102 1.04 3.32 11.14
CA LYS A 102 0.45 4.11 10.04
C LYS A 102 1.51 4.60 9.06
N ILE A 103 2.62 5.16 9.55
CA ILE A 103 3.75 5.61 8.69
C ILE A 103 4.30 4.44 7.87
N GLY A 104 4.48 3.26 8.48
CA GLY A 104 4.95 2.08 7.75
C GLY A 104 3.99 1.62 6.66
N MET A 105 2.67 1.72 6.89
CA MET A 105 1.65 1.45 5.87
C MET A 105 1.69 2.49 4.75
N ASP A 106 1.86 3.79 5.07
CA ASP A 106 1.94 4.86 4.08
C ASP A 106 3.17 4.70 3.19
N VAL A 107 4.34 4.37 3.74
CA VAL A 107 5.57 4.11 2.95
C VAL A 107 5.40 2.90 2.01
N MET A 108 4.74 1.83 2.48
CA MET A 108 4.44 0.68 1.64
C MET A 108 3.52 1.07 0.47
N ASN A 109 2.50 1.87 0.73
CA ASN A 109 1.56 2.34 -0.28
C ASN A 109 2.24 3.26 -1.31
N ASP A 110 3.06 4.21 -0.86
CA ASP A 110 3.78 5.13 -1.74
C ASP A 110 4.77 4.38 -2.63
N ASN A 111 5.42 3.32 -2.12
CA ASN A 111 6.27 2.46 -2.93
C ASN A 111 5.46 1.67 -3.98
N GLU A 112 4.30 1.13 -3.61
CA GLU A 112 3.39 0.44 -4.55
C GLU A 112 2.93 1.40 -5.66
N ILE A 113 2.48 2.61 -5.31
CA ILE A 113 2.08 3.64 -6.27
C ILE A 113 3.25 4.03 -7.17
N SER A 114 4.42 4.31 -6.58
CA SER A 114 5.62 4.69 -7.32
C SER A 114 6.05 3.61 -8.31
N TYR A 115 5.89 2.33 -7.97
CA TYR A 115 6.18 1.23 -8.89
C TYR A 115 5.28 1.27 -10.12
N TRP A 116 3.96 1.39 -9.93
CA TRP A 116 3.01 1.41 -11.05
C TRP A 116 3.13 2.67 -11.92
N THR A 117 3.34 3.84 -11.32
CA THR A 117 3.44 5.12 -12.06
C THR A 117 4.74 5.24 -12.83
N SER A 118 5.87 4.90 -12.24
CA SER A 118 7.17 4.98 -12.91
C SER A 118 7.33 3.95 -14.03
N ASN A 119 6.70 2.78 -13.89
CA ASN A 119 6.79 1.72 -14.87
C ASN A 119 5.63 1.69 -15.87
N TYR A 120 4.62 2.55 -15.70
CA TYR A 120 3.41 2.58 -16.56
C TYR A 120 3.69 2.44 -18.07
N PRO A 121 4.62 3.20 -18.69
CA PRO A 121 4.88 3.09 -20.13
C PRO A 121 5.52 1.76 -20.55
N LYS A 122 6.13 1.02 -19.60
CA LYS A 122 6.76 -0.28 -19.82
C LYS A 122 5.83 -1.46 -19.51
N LEU A 123 4.66 -1.20 -18.92
CA LEU A 123 3.71 -2.24 -18.58
C LEU A 123 3.10 -2.84 -19.87
N PRO A 124 2.75 -4.13 -19.87
CA PRO A 124 1.96 -4.71 -20.94
C PRO A 124 0.62 -3.98 -21.16
N SER A 125 0.15 -3.95 -22.41
CA SER A 125 -1.00 -3.12 -22.81
C SER A 125 -2.33 -3.48 -22.12
N ASP A 126 -2.48 -4.74 -21.73
CA ASP A 126 -3.59 -5.29 -20.94
C ASP A 126 -3.60 -4.71 -19.52
N ILE A 127 -2.44 -4.60 -18.87
CA ILE A 127 -2.30 -4.00 -17.54
C ILE A 127 -2.49 -2.49 -17.59
N GLN A 128 -1.95 -1.81 -18.60
CA GLN A 128 -2.16 -0.37 -18.78
C GLN A 128 -3.67 -0.07 -18.90
N LYS A 129 -4.40 -0.82 -19.73
CA LYS A 129 -5.86 -0.71 -19.86
C LYS A 129 -6.57 -1.05 -18.56
N ALA A 130 -6.18 -2.12 -17.88
CA ALA A 130 -6.80 -2.48 -16.61
C ALA A 130 -6.62 -1.41 -15.52
N LEU A 131 -5.45 -0.76 -15.47
CA LEU A 131 -5.18 0.35 -14.56
C LEU A 131 -5.93 1.63 -14.95
N SER A 132 -6.02 1.95 -16.25
CA SER A 132 -6.68 3.16 -16.72
C SER A 132 -8.20 3.10 -16.67
N TYR A 133 -8.78 1.92 -16.89
CA TYR A 133 -10.22 1.69 -16.82
C TYR A 133 -10.68 1.10 -15.47
N GLY A 134 -9.75 0.66 -14.62
CA GLY A 134 -10.07 -0.05 -13.36
C GLY A 134 -10.83 -1.33 -13.54
N ASP A 135 -10.57 -2.05 -14.63
CA ASP A 135 -11.37 -3.20 -15.03
C ASP A 135 -10.49 -4.44 -15.16
N ALA A 136 -10.80 -5.44 -14.35
CA ALA A 136 -10.12 -6.73 -14.35
C ALA A 136 -10.28 -7.47 -15.68
N ARG A 137 -11.34 -7.20 -16.46
CA ARG A 137 -11.57 -7.86 -17.76
C ARG A 137 -10.40 -7.67 -18.73
N TYR A 138 -9.68 -6.55 -18.63
CA TYR A 138 -8.51 -6.31 -19.48
C TYR A 138 -7.31 -7.16 -19.07
N THR A 139 -7.21 -7.58 -17.81
CA THR A 139 -6.13 -8.43 -17.28
C THR A 139 -6.39 -9.93 -17.41
N GLY A 140 -7.14 -10.38 -18.42
CA GLY A 140 -7.53 -11.78 -18.59
C GLY A 140 -6.37 -12.78 -18.49
N ARG A 141 -5.19 -12.45 -19.05
CA ARG A 141 -3.96 -13.26 -18.98
C ARG A 141 -3.46 -13.52 -17.55
N TRP A 142 -3.85 -12.69 -16.58
CA TRP A 142 -3.27 -12.68 -15.23
C TRP A 142 -4.26 -13.12 -14.14
N ILE A 143 -5.53 -13.38 -14.48
CA ILE A 143 -6.61 -13.70 -13.52
C ILE A 143 -6.75 -15.20 -13.21
N ASP A 144 -6.35 -16.06 -14.16
CA ASP A 144 -6.40 -17.53 -14.08
C ASP A 144 -5.15 -18.13 -13.46
#